data_AF-K1JZ95-F1
#
_entry.id   AF-K1JZ95-F1
#
_cell.length_a   1.000
_cell.length_b   1.000
_cell.length_c   1.000
_cell.angle_alpha   90.00
_cell.angle_beta   90.00
_cell.angle_gamma   90.00
#
_symmetry.space_group_name_H-M   'P 1'
#
loop_
_entity.id
_entity.type
_entity.pdbx_description
1 polymer ?
#
loop_
_entity_poly.entity_id
_entity_poly.type
_entity_poly.pdbx_seq_one_letter_code
_entity_poly.pdbx_strand_id
1 'polypeptide(L)'
;MQKTLSYAALLLVSQFPQLALADTDVYLTNNSPEPLQIDIRQSGSGQLQPGSQWSQHRTELGPWESAMVLSFNRYEGVKAGKSYLFETRVTTAGGDVYQLNQLMEGTWWNTTLQHGGKTPTSASGWQNDRVIHRVAGPQELAFAAKFTGRYDDLHYMITPPQKREQPEPAENRLKVASYNVWALPVIASSIGERLTLLPDYLKGYDALLLQEVFDGRREGFLQTLAKEYPY
;
A
#
# COMPACT_ATOMS: atom_id res chain seq x y z
N MET A 1 39.90 52.95 21.29
CA MET A 1 40.34 51.93 20.29
C MET A 1 39.68 50.61 20.69
N GLN A 2 38.52 50.26 20.12
CA GLN A 2 38.31 49.38 18.95
C GLN A 2 38.33 47.87 19.30
N LYS A 3 37.11 47.28 19.32
CA LYS A 3 36.62 45.90 19.10
C LYS A 3 37.59 44.71 19.35
N THR A 4 37.17 43.60 19.98
CA THR A 4 36.28 42.58 19.37
C THR A 4 35.57 41.66 20.38
N LEU A 5 34.39 41.19 19.97
CA LEU A 5 33.51 40.22 20.63
C LEU A 5 34.19 38.85 20.86
N SER A 6 33.73 38.11 21.87
CA SER A 6 33.75 36.65 21.84
C SER A 6 32.45 36.08 22.42
N TYR A 7 31.46 35.90 21.54
CA TYR A 7 30.32 35.02 21.77
C TYR A 7 30.81 33.57 21.69
N ALA A 8 31.30 33.03 22.79
CA ALA A 8 31.60 31.60 22.91
C ALA A 8 30.33 30.85 23.35
N ALA A 9 29.39 30.70 22.43
CA ALA A 9 28.32 29.72 22.51
C ALA A 9 28.31 28.95 21.18
N LEU A 10 29.29 28.07 21.01
CA LEU A 10 29.30 27.10 19.93
C LEU A 10 28.20 26.07 20.25
N LEU A 11 27.01 26.30 19.70
CA LEU A 11 26.00 25.26 19.54
C LEU A 11 26.59 24.21 18.58
N LEU A 12 27.22 23.20 19.15
CA LEU A 12 27.48 21.91 18.50
C LEU A 12 26.11 21.25 18.28
N VAL A 13 25.41 21.68 17.24
CA VAL A 13 24.33 20.89 16.64
C VAL A 13 25.04 19.72 15.99
N SER A 14 25.15 18.62 16.73
CA SER A 14 25.41 17.31 16.16
C SER A 14 24.26 17.01 15.20
N GLN A 15 24.41 17.42 13.94
CA GLN A 15 23.69 16.82 12.85
C GLN A 15 24.18 15.38 12.81
N PHE A 16 23.50 14.47 13.50
CA PHE A 16 23.55 13.08 13.10
C PHE A 16 23.16 13.11 11.61
N PRO A 17 24.05 12.74 10.67
CA PRO A 17 23.56 12.43 9.36
C PRO A 17 22.60 11.28 9.59
N GLN A 18 21.29 11.55 9.50
CA GLN A 18 20.39 10.51 9.08
C GLN A 18 21.00 10.05 7.77
N LEU A 19 21.66 8.89 7.77
CA LEU A 19 21.94 8.17 6.54
C LEU A 19 20.57 8.10 5.90
N ALA A 20 20.33 8.97 4.91
CA ALA A 20 19.14 8.90 4.11
C ALA A 20 19.24 7.53 3.46
N LEU A 21 18.54 6.56 4.05
CA LEU A 21 18.51 5.21 3.54
C LEU A 21 17.95 5.35 2.14
N ALA A 22 18.84 5.24 1.16
CA ALA A 22 18.56 5.37 -0.25
C ALA A 22 17.84 4.10 -0.72
N ASP A 23 16.75 3.73 -0.05
CA ASP A 23 16.05 2.47 -0.28
C ASP A 23 14.65 2.77 -0.80
N THR A 24 14.12 1.83 -1.57
CA THR A 24 12.69 1.69 -1.84
C THR A 24 12.18 0.51 -1.05
N ASP A 25 11.11 0.71 -0.29
CA ASP A 25 10.40 -0.36 0.38
C ASP A 25 9.14 -0.74 -0.41
N VAL A 26 8.84 -2.03 -0.45
CA VAL A 26 7.65 -2.58 -1.10
C VAL A 26 6.75 -3.20 -0.03
N TYR A 27 5.54 -2.69 0.03
CA TYR A 27 4.48 -3.15 0.92
C TYR A 27 3.45 -3.95 0.15
N LEU A 28 2.96 -5.02 0.78
CA LEU A 28 1.82 -5.80 0.30
C LEU A 28 0.72 -5.79 1.36
N THR A 29 -0.50 -5.53 0.91
CA THR A 29 -1.73 -5.68 1.69
C THR A 29 -2.52 -6.88 1.16
N ASN A 30 -2.82 -7.82 2.05
CA ASN A 30 -3.73 -8.93 1.80
C ASN A 30 -5.15 -8.53 2.23
N ASN A 31 -6.04 -8.22 1.30
CA ASN A 31 -7.45 -7.94 1.62
C ASN A 31 -8.32 -9.21 1.54
N SER A 32 -7.77 -10.37 1.88
CA SER A 32 -8.48 -11.64 1.84
C SER A 32 -8.42 -12.35 3.19
N PRO A 33 -9.36 -13.28 3.47
CA PRO A 33 -9.38 -14.06 4.71
C PRO A 33 -8.36 -15.20 4.71
N GLU A 34 -7.65 -15.45 3.60
CA GLU A 34 -6.69 -16.53 3.45
C GLU A 34 -5.26 -15.99 3.43
N PRO A 35 -4.26 -16.73 3.93
CA PRO A 35 -2.87 -16.30 3.88
C PRO A 35 -2.32 -16.27 2.44
N LEU A 36 -1.30 -15.45 2.23
CA LEU A 36 -0.55 -15.34 0.98
C LEU A 36 0.89 -15.80 1.19
N GLN A 37 1.39 -16.63 0.28
CA GLN A 37 2.80 -17.06 0.27
C GLN A 37 3.63 -16.15 -0.64
N ILE A 38 4.82 -15.78 -0.20
CA ILE A 38 5.65 -14.76 -0.83
C ILE A 38 7.05 -15.31 -1.12
N ASP A 39 7.48 -15.19 -2.36
CA ASP A 39 8.83 -15.51 -2.82
C ASP A 39 9.39 -14.33 -3.63
N ILE A 40 10.63 -13.93 -3.39
CA ILE A 40 11.24 -12.79 -4.08
C ILE A 40 12.53 -13.20 -4.76
N ARG A 41 12.64 -12.82 -6.03
CA ARG A 41 13.85 -13.03 -6.82
C ARG A 41 14.36 -11.73 -7.40
N GLN A 42 15.67 -11.52 -7.28
CA GLN A 42 16.39 -10.48 -8.03
C GLN A 42 17.04 -11.07 -9.30
N SER A 43 16.95 -10.33 -10.40
CA SER A 43 17.58 -10.65 -11.69
C SER A 43 17.92 -9.36 -12.47
N GLY A 44 18.44 -9.48 -13.69
CA GLY A 44 18.85 -8.34 -14.52
C GLY A 44 20.33 -8.41 -14.87
N SER A 45 20.87 -7.31 -15.39
CA SER A 45 22.29 -7.21 -15.80
C SER A 45 23.22 -6.82 -14.64
N GLY A 46 22.66 -6.32 -13.55
CA GLY A 46 23.32 -6.08 -12.27
C GLY A 46 22.85 -7.06 -11.20
N GLN A 47 23.64 -7.18 -10.13
CA GLN A 47 23.32 -8.00 -8.97
C GLN A 47 23.50 -7.17 -7.71
N LEU A 48 22.50 -7.21 -6.83
CA LEU A 48 22.61 -6.68 -5.47
C LEU A 48 22.83 -7.83 -4.48
N GLN A 49 23.62 -7.57 -3.46
CA GLN A 49 23.90 -8.54 -2.42
C GLN A 49 22.67 -8.72 -1.51
N PRO A 50 22.12 -9.96 -1.39
CA PRO A 50 21.05 -10.23 -0.45
C PRO A 50 21.48 -9.97 0.99
N GLY A 51 20.58 -9.43 1.82
CA GLY A 51 20.80 -9.09 3.22
C GLY A 51 21.44 -7.72 3.46
N SER A 52 22.39 -7.29 2.62
CA SER A 52 23.07 -5.99 2.75
C SER A 52 22.53 -4.91 1.82
N GLN A 53 22.18 -5.26 0.58
CA GLN A 53 21.73 -4.31 -0.45
C GLN A 53 20.28 -4.53 -0.86
N TRP A 54 19.68 -5.67 -0.53
CA TRP A 54 18.25 -5.90 -0.58
C TRP A 54 17.86 -7.05 0.33
N SER A 55 16.63 -7.04 0.84
CA SER A 55 16.14 -8.02 1.80
C SER A 55 14.67 -8.37 1.56
N GLN A 56 14.37 -9.67 1.64
CA GLN A 56 13.00 -10.16 1.81
C GLN A 56 12.66 -10.17 3.30
N HIS A 57 11.55 -9.53 3.66
CA HIS A 57 11.13 -9.37 5.06
C HIS A 57 10.05 -10.37 5.49
N ARG A 58 9.34 -10.96 4.54
CA ARG A 58 8.23 -11.88 4.77
C ARG A 58 8.22 -12.99 3.72
N THR A 59 7.97 -14.21 4.15
CA THR A 59 7.66 -15.37 3.28
C THR A 59 6.17 -15.68 3.25
N GLU A 60 5.41 -15.13 4.19
CA GLU A 60 3.97 -15.28 4.31
C GLU A 60 3.37 -13.95 4.80
N LEU A 61 2.13 -13.68 4.38
CA LEU A 61 1.33 -12.56 4.83
C LEU A 61 -0.04 -13.08 5.27
N GLY A 62 -0.42 -12.79 6.51
CA GLY A 62 -1.67 -13.27 7.09
C GLY A 62 -2.92 -12.61 6.51
N PRO A 63 -4.10 -13.11 6.87
CA PRO A 63 -5.37 -12.50 6.50
C PRO A 63 -5.46 -11.04 6.95
N TRP A 64 -5.91 -10.15 6.06
CA TRP A 64 -6.11 -8.72 6.36
C TRP A 64 -4.85 -7.95 6.80
N GLU A 65 -3.67 -8.54 6.61
CA GLU A 65 -2.39 -7.95 7.02
C GLU A 65 -1.84 -7.02 5.94
N SER A 66 -1.18 -5.95 6.39
CA SER A 66 -0.32 -5.10 5.55
C SER A 66 1.09 -5.09 6.12
N ALA A 67 2.08 -5.52 5.34
CA ALA A 67 3.47 -5.55 5.78
C ALA A 67 4.45 -5.20 4.65
N MET A 68 5.65 -4.77 5.04
CA MET A 68 6.79 -4.66 4.13
C MET A 68 7.25 -6.07 3.77
N VAL A 69 7.41 -6.34 2.48
CA VAL A 69 7.82 -7.66 1.96
C VAL A 69 9.22 -7.63 1.34
N LEU A 70 9.62 -6.49 0.78
CA LEU A 70 10.91 -6.28 0.13
C LEU A 70 11.43 -4.89 0.47
N SER A 71 12.74 -4.77 0.71
CA SER A 71 13.47 -3.51 0.65
C SER A 71 14.68 -3.67 -0.27
N PHE A 72 15.01 -2.66 -1.06
CA PHE A 72 16.23 -2.67 -1.86
C PHE A 72 16.86 -1.29 -1.98
N ASN A 73 18.19 -1.28 -1.98
CA ASN A 73 18.97 -0.08 -2.08
C ASN A 73 19.01 0.46 -3.52
N ARG A 74 18.92 1.77 -3.63
CA ARG A 74 18.86 2.58 -4.84
C ARG A 74 20.19 3.29 -5.14
N TYR A 75 21.22 3.03 -4.34
CA TYR A 75 22.54 3.67 -4.42
C TYR A 75 23.69 2.68 -4.20
N GLU A 76 23.79 2.10 -3.00
CA GLU A 76 24.77 1.09 -2.64
C GLU A 76 24.67 -0.17 -3.51
N GLY A 77 25.79 -0.58 -4.10
CA GLY A 77 25.85 -1.72 -5.02
C GLY A 77 25.27 -1.46 -6.42
N VAL A 78 24.62 -0.31 -6.62
CA VAL A 78 24.02 0.05 -7.90
C VAL A 78 25.07 0.63 -8.84
N LYS A 79 25.16 0.07 -10.05
CA LYS A 79 26.12 0.49 -11.08
C LYS A 79 25.39 1.13 -12.26
N ALA A 80 25.99 2.18 -12.81
CA ALA A 80 25.47 2.83 -13.99
C ALA A 80 25.41 1.90 -15.20
N GLY A 81 24.34 2.02 -15.99
CA GLY A 81 24.07 1.18 -17.16
C GLY A 81 23.70 -0.27 -16.81
N LYS A 82 23.45 -0.57 -15.52
CA LYS A 82 22.95 -1.88 -15.07
C LYS A 82 21.50 -1.80 -14.69
N SER A 83 20.80 -2.91 -14.90
CA SER A 83 19.40 -3.12 -14.58
C SER A 83 19.24 -4.16 -13.49
N TYR A 84 18.28 -3.91 -12.61
CA TYR A 84 17.96 -4.73 -11.44
C TYR A 84 16.46 -4.92 -11.40
N LEU A 85 16.01 -6.14 -11.71
CA LEU A 85 14.61 -6.56 -11.70
C LEU A 85 14.34 -7.35 -10.43
N PHE A 86 13.41 -6.86 -9.61
CA PHE A 86 12.81 -7.61 -8.52
C PHE A 86 11.45 -8.14 -8.97
N GLU A 87 11.25 -9.44 -8.81
CA GLU A 87 9.98 -10.12 -8.99
C GLU A 87 9.55 -10.67 -7.62
N THR A 88 8.50 -10.10 -7.05
CA THR A 88 7.80 -10.67 -5.89
C THR A 88 6.65 -11.53 -6.40
N ARG A 89 6.78 -12.84 -6.24
CA ARG A 89 5.73 -13.82 -6.50
C ARG A 89 4.85 -13.94 -5.28
N VAL A 90 3.54 -13.77 -5.46
CA VAL A 90 2.54 -13.94 -4.41
C VAL A 90 1.59 -15.06 -4.80
N THR A 91 1.51 -16.11 -3.99
CA THR A 91 0.66 -17.28 -4.25
C THR A 91 -0.48 -17.30 -3.24
N THR A 92 -1.72 -17.37 -3.72
CA THR A 92 -2.91 -17.50 -2.85
C THR A 92 -3.10 -18.95 -2.40
N ALA A 93 -3.91 -19.17 -1.37
CA ALA A 93 -4.31 -20.52 -0.94
C ALA A 93 -4.96 -21.36 -2.05
N GLY A 94 -5.62 -20.71 -3.02
CA GLY A 94 -6.21 -21.36 -4.20
C GLY A 94 -5.21 -21.72 -5.31
N GLY A 95 -3.93 -21.34 -5.17
CA GLY A 95 -2.88 -21.60 -6.16
C GLY A 95 -2.73 -20.51 -7.24
N ASP A 96 -3.53 -19.44 -7.19
CA ASP A 96 -3.36 -18.30 -8.10
C ASP A 96 -2.04 -17.58 -7.79
N VAL A 97 -1.31 -17.23 -8.85
CA VAL A 97 -0.02 -16.56 -8.74
C VAL A 97 -0.08 -15.15 -9.30
N TYR A 98 0.35 -14.19 -8.49
CA TYR A 98 0.50 -12.77 -8.82
C TYR A 98 1.98 -12.40 -8.85
N GLN A 99 2.36 -11.43 -9.69
CA GLN A 99 3.73 -10.93 -9.76
C GLN A 99 3.74 -9.42 -9.54
N LEU A 100 4.46 -8.96 -8.52
CA LEU A 100 4.75 -7.56 -8.26
C LEU A 100 6.16 -7.29 -8.77
N ASN A 101 6.30 -6.43 -9.77
CA ASN A 101 7.56 -6.25 -10.48
C ASN A 101 8.13 -4.86 -10.28
N GLN A 102 9.44 -4.77 -10.04
CA GLN A 102 10.18 -3.52 -9.94
C GLN A 102 11.43 -3.59 -10.82
N LEU A 103 11.54 -2.69 -11.79
CA LEU A 103 12.72 -2.56 -12.64
C LEU A 103 13.45 -1.27 -12.28
N MET A 104 14.62 -1.40 -11.67
CA MET A 104 15.51 -0.29 -11.37
C MET A 104 16.65 -0.25 -12.39
N GLU A 105 16.98 0.95 -12.88
CA GLU A 105 18.18 1.16 -13.70
C GLU A 105 19.14 2.14 -13.03
N GLY A 106 20.41 1.78 -12.98
CA GLY A 106 21.48 2.64 -12.52
C GLY A 106 21.89 3.66 -13.57
N THR A 107 22.01 4.92 -13.18
CA THR A 107 22.58 6.01 -13.99
C THR A 107 23.87 6.51 -13.35
N TRP A 108 24.60 7.43 -13.98
CA TRP A 108 25.85 7.96 -13.42
C TRP A 108 25.69 8.72 -12.10
N TRP A 109 24.52 9.26 -11.81
CA TRP A 109 24.29 10.14 -10.66
C TRP A 109 23.06 9.76 -9.83
N ASN A 110 22.26 8.77 -10.27
CA ASN A 110 21.04 8.34 -9.58
C ASN A 110 20.52 6.98 -10.11
N THR A 111 19.30 6.60 -9.74
CA THR A 111 18.55 5.49 -10.34
C THR A 111 17.18 5.92 -10.85
N THR A 112 16.67 5.19 -11.83
CA THR A 112 15.25 5.22 -12.22
C THR A 112 14.54 4.00 -11.64
N LEU A 113 13.21 4.07 -11.52
CA LEU A 113 12.38 2.94 -11.11
C LEU A 113 11.12 2.89 -11.96
N GLN A 114 10.88 1.74 -12.57
CA GLN A 114 9.60 1.35 -13.11
C GLN A 114 9.01 0.24 -12.25
N HIS A 115 7.68 0.18 -12.20
CA HIS A 115 6.97 -0.82 -11.42
C HIS A 115 5.74 -1.30 -12.17
N GLY A 116 5.28 -2.51 -11.85
CA GLY A 116 4.11 -3.11 -12.49
C GLY A 116 3.55 -4.27 -11.69
N GLY A 117 2.40 -4.76 -12.13
CA GLY A 117 1.70 -5.87 -11.52
C GLY A 117 1.14 -6.81 -12.57
N LYS A 118 1.15 -8.11 -12.26
CA LYS A 118 0.48 -9.14 -13.05
C LYS A 118 -0.41 -9.98 -12.17
N THR A 119 -1.61 -10.23 -12.65
CA THR A 119 -2.55 -11.23 -12.14
C THR A 119 -2.41 -12.51 -12.96
N PRO A 120 -3.07 -13.62 -12.58
CA PRO A 120 -3.10 -14.83 -13.39
C PRO A 120 -3.60 -14.62 -14.84
N THR A 121 -4.38 -13.56 -15.09
CA THR A 121 -5.07 -13.36 -16.38
C THR A 121 -4.71 -12.06 -17.08
N SER A 122 -3.99 -11.14 -16.44
CA SER A 122 -3.71 -9.81 -16.99
C SER A 122 -2.43 -9.18 -16.43
N ALA A 123 -1.96 -8.11 -17.07
CA ALA A 123 -0.75 -7.38 -16.69
C ALA A 123 -0.91 -5.88 -16.93
N SER A 124 -0.35 -5.04 -16.05
CA SER A 124 -0.39 -3.58 -16.18
C SER A 124 0.56 -2.99 -17.22
N GLY A 125 1.59 -3.75 -17.63
CA GLY A 125 2.80 -3.16 -18.21
C GLY A 125 3.62 -2.38 -17.16
N TRP A 126 4.63 -1.64 -17.63
CA TRP A 126 5.51 -0.83 -16.78
C TRP A 126 4.96 0.58 -16.55
N GLN A 127 4.98 1.01 -15.30
CA GLN A 127 4.54 2.33 -14.83
C GLN A 127 5.71 3.05 -14.14
N ASN A 128 5.70 4.37 -14.13
CA ASN A 128 6.74 5.20 -13.50
C ASN A 128 6.16 6.45 -12.81
N ASP A 129 4.88 6.42 -12.49
CA ASP A 129 4.14 7.50 -11.83
C ASP A 129 3.67 7.09 -10.43
N ARG A 130 2.87 7.95 -9.79
CA ARG A 130 2.31 7.74 -8.45
C ARG A 130 0.79 7.53 -8.48
N VAL A 131 0.23 7.28 -9.65
CA VAL A 131 -1.21 7.04 -9.82
C VAL A 131 -1.53 5.62 -9.37
N ILE A 132 -2.77 5.39 -8.91
CA ILE A 132 -3.24 4.04 -8.58
C ILE A 132 -3.56 3.30 -9.88
N HIS A 133 -2.82 2.22 -10.12
CA HIS A 133 -3.06 1.28 -11.20
C HIS A 133 -3.83 0.08 -10.69
N ARG A 134 -4.78 -0.43 -11.48
CA ARG A 134 -5.60 -1.62 -11.15
C ARG A 134 -5.54 -2.62 -12.29
N VAL A 135 -5.31 -3.87 -11.94
CA VAL A 135 -5.24 -4.99 -12.89
C VAL A 135 -6.29 -6.01 -12.49
N ALA A 136 -7.20 -6.30 -13.41
CA ALA A 136 -8.23 -7.31 -13.21
C ALA A 136 -7.63 -8.72 -13.12
N GLY A 137 -8.25 -9.58 -12.33
CA GLY A 137 -7.85 -10.97 -12.11
C GLY A 137 -8.90 -11.70 -11.27
N PRO A 138 -8.67 -12.97 -10.92
CA PRO A 138 -9.50 -13.69 -9.94
C PRO A 138 -9.63 -12.91 -8.63
N GLN A 139 -8.55 -12.25 -8.21
CA GLN A 139 -8.54 -11.14 -7.26
C GLN A 139 -7.93 -9.93 -7.98
N GLU A 140 -8.42 -8.73 -7.67
CA GLU A 140 -7.85 -7.48 -8.22
C GLU A 140 -6.47 -7.24 -7.61
N LEU A 141 -5.52 -6.86 -8.46
CA LEU A 141 -4.23 -6.31 -8.03
C LEU A 141 -4.23 -4.80 -8.24
N ALA A 142 -4.13 -4.03 -7.16
CA ALA A 142 -3.98 -2.58 -7.20
C ALA A 142 -2.60 -2.18 -6.68
N PHE A 143 -1.99 -1.13 -7.26
CA PHE A 143 -0.71 -0.64 -6.78
C PHE A 143 -0.45 0.83 -7.11
N ALA A 144 0.41 1.47 -6.32
CA ALA A 144 0.89 2.83 -6.54
C ALA A 144 2.24 3.07 -5.86
N ALA A 145 3.01 4.01 -6.39
CA ALA A 145 4.18 4.57 -5.73
C ALA A 145 3.79 5.73 -4.80
N LYS A 146 4.51 5.89 -3.67
CA LYS A 146 4.28 6.95 -2.70
C LYS A 146 5.60 7.63 -2.32
N PHE A 147 5.61 8.97 -2.40
CA PHE A 147 6.75 9.76 -1.95
C PHE A 147 6.91 9.72 -0.44
N THR A 148 8.14 9.56 0.01
CA THR A 148 8.50 9.42 1.43
C THR A 148 9.46 10.50 1.93
N GLY A 149 9.87 11.44 1.07
CA GLY A 149 10.99 12.34 1.35
C GLY A 149 12.35 11.80 0.88
N ARG A 150 12.45 10.49 0.58
CA ARG A 150 13.58 9.83 -0.08
C ARG A 150 13.16 9.31 -1.47
N TYR A 151 13.52 8.09 -1.84
CA TYR A 151 12.89 7.39 -2.97
C TYR A 151 11.45 6.98 -2.65
N ASP A 152 10.66 6.79 -3.70
CA ASP A 152 9.30 6.31 -3.54
C ASP A 152 9.28 4.88 -2.98
N ASP A 153 8.37 4.64 -2.06
CA ASP A 153 7.95 3.29 -1.66
C ASP A 153 6.82 2.82 -2.57
N LEU A 154 6.67 1.51 -2.72
CA LEU A 154 5.63 0.91 -3.54
C LEU A 154 4.62 0.17 -2.66
N HIS A 155 3.33 0.41 -2.90
CA HIS A 155 2.25 -0.28 -2.22
C HIS A 155 1.47 -1.13 -3.21
N TYR A 156 1.36 -2.42 -2.93
CA TYR A 156 0.54 -3.38 -3.67
C TYR A 156 -0.58 -3.91 -2.78
N MET A 157 -1.73 -4.20 -3.37
CA MET A 157 -2.89 -4.75 -2.69
C MET A 157 -3.51 -5.84 -3.54
N ILE A 158 -3.74 -7.01 -2.94
CA ILE A 158 -4.54 -8.08 -3.56
C ILE A 158 -5.90 -8.09 -2.88
N THR A 159 -6.95 -7.93 -3.67
CA THR A 159 -8.33 -7.77 -3.17
C THR A 159 -9.27 -8.74 -3.86
N PRO A 160 -9.91 -9.67 -3.13
CA PRO A 160 -10.90 -10.57 -3.72
C PRO A 160 -12.09 -9.78 -4.27
N PRO A 161 -12.83 -10.34 -5.23
CA PRO A 161 -14.01 -9.69 -5.79
C PRO A 161 -15.00 -9.43 -4.66
N GLN A 162 -15.60 -8.25 -4.69
CA GLN A 162 -16.60 -7.86 -3.70
C GLN A 162 -17.73 -8.89 -3.68
N LYS A 163 -17.92 -9.53 -2.52
CA LYS A 163 -19.12 -10.32 -2.25
C LYS A 163 -20.16 -9.39 -1.64
N ARG A 164 -21.23 -9.13 -2.39
CA ARG A 164 -22.38 -8.40 -1.85
C ARG A 164 -23.12 -9.29 -0.88
N GLU A 165 -23.34 -8.79 0.33
CA GLU A 165 -24.21 -9.46 1.26
C GLU A 165 -25.63 -9.47 0.72
N GLN A 166 -26.26 -10.64 0.84
CA GLN A 166 -27.66 -10.82 0.48
C GLN A 166 -28.50 -10.75 1.76
N PRO A 167 -29.69 -10.12 1.71
CA PRO A 167 -30.67 -10.24 2.77
C PRO A 167 -30.97 -11.72 3.04
N GLU A 168 -30.96 -12.12 4.31
CA GLU A 168 -31.30 -13.48 4.73
C GLU A 168 -32.53 -13.41 5.64
N PRO A 169 -33.75 -13.20 5.08
CA PRO A 169 -34.95 -13.03 5.88
C PRO A 169 -35.29 -14.34 6.60
N ALA A 170 -35.14 -14.33 7.92
CA ALA A 170 -35.57 -15.40 8.81
C ALA A 170 -36.17 -14.78 10.07
N GLU A 171 -37.39 -15.17 10.43
CA GLU A 171 -38.19 -14.53 11.50
C GLU A 171 -37.47 -14.44 12.85
N ASN A 172 -36.50 -15.32 13.11
CA ASN A 172 -35.77 -15.42 14.37
C ASN A 172 -34.26 -15.12 14.23
N ARG A 173 -33.84 -14.39 13.20
CA ARG A 173 -32.43 -14.02 13.00
C ARG A 173 -32.31 -12.53 12.71
N LEU A 174 -31.27 -11.93 13.27
CA LEU A 174 -30.87 -10.56 13.01
C LEU A 174 -29.42 -10.54 12.53
N LYS A 175 -29.20 -9.99 11.34
CA LYS A 175 -27.89 -9.85 10.71
C LYS A 175 -27.45 -8.39 10.82
N VAL A 176 -26.40 -8.15 11.60
CA VAL A 176 -25.91 -6.80 11.92
C VAL A 176 -24.50 -6.61 11.39
N ALA A 177 -24.24 -5.49 10.72
CA ALA A 177 -22.87 -5.03 10.46
C ALA A 177 -22.48 -3.98 11.49
N SER A 178 -21.29 -4.13 12.09
CA SER A 178 -20.67 -3.06 12.88
C SER A 178 -19.42 -2.58 12.18
N TYR A 179 -19.31 -1.27 11.96
CA TYR A 179 -18.18 -0.69 11.26
C TYR A 179 -17.79 0.68 11.83
N ASN A 180 -16.53 0.79 12.25
CA ASN A 180 -15.94 2.06 12.59
C ASN A 180 -15.51 2.76 11.28
N VAL A 181 -16.23 3.82 10.93
CA VAL A 181 -16.06 4.55 9.67
C VAL A 181 -14.78 5.39 9.67
N TRP A 182 -14.23 5.71 10.84
CA TRP A 182 -13.04 6.56 10.99
C TRP A 182 -13.15 7.85 10.15
N ALA A 183 -14.31 8.51 10.20
CA ALA A 183 -14.53 9.80 9.53
C ALA A 183 -14.18 10.93 10.50
N LEU A 184 -12.93 10.93 10.99
CA LEU A 184 -12.37 11.92 11.91
C LEU A 184 -11.84 13.13 11.11
N PRO A 185 -12.48 14.31 11.19
CA PRO A 185 -11.98 15.52 10.54
C PRO A 185 -10.56 15.85 11.00
N VAL A 186 -9.77 16.51 10.15
CA VAL A 186 -8.37 16.92 10.40
C VAL A 186 -7.36 15.76 10.48
N ILE A 187 -7.78 14.58 10.95
CA ILE A 187 -6.90 13.41 11.12
C ILE A 187 -6.95 12.48 9.91
N ALA A 188 -8.15 12.15 9.44
CA ALA A 188 -8.32 11.19 8.36
C ALA A 188 -8.27 11.88 6.99
N SER A 189 -7.68 11.17 6.00
CA SER A 189 -7.66 11.58 4.60
C SER A 189 -8.78 10.91 3.79
N SER A 190 -9.08 11.45 2.61
CA SER A 190 -10.06 10.90 1.65
C SER A 190 -11.44 10.56 2.24
N ILE A 191 -11.88 11.25 3.30
CA ILE A 191 -13.14 10.94 3.99
C ILE A 191 -14.33 11.01 3.02
N GLY A 192 -14.40 12.05 2.18
CA GLY A 192 -15.53 12.23 1.25
C GLY A 192 -15.65 11.11 0.20
N GLU A 193 -14.52 10.67 -0.35
CA GLU A 193 -14.48 9.55 -1.29
C GLU A 193 -14.96 8.27 -0.61
N ARG A 194 -14.47 8.00 0.62
CA ARG A 194 -14.89 6.82 1.40
C ARG A 194 -16.38 6.87 1.74
N LEU A 195 -16.90 7.99 2.22
CA LEU A 195 -18.33 8.14 2.54
C LEU A 195 -19.22 8.02 1.30
N THR A 196 -18.71 8.34 0.11
CA THR A 196 -19.44 8.13 -1.16
C THR A 196 -19.46 6.64 -1.54
N LEU A 197 -18.39 5.91 -1.28
CA LEU A 197 -18.24 4.49 -1.62
C LEU A 197 -18.99 3.55 -0.65
N LEU A 198 -18.89 3.82 0.65
CA LEU A 198 -19.35 2.92 1.71
C LEU A 198 -20.80 2.44 1.59
N PRO A 199 -21.79 3.26 1.18
CA PRO A 199 -23.17 2.79 1.07
C PRO A 199 -23.35 1.57 0.17
N ASP A 200 -22.52 1.37 -0.85
CA ASP A 200 -22.59 0.17 -1.72
C ASP A 200 -22.00 -1.09 -1.09
N TYR A 201 -21.23 -0.94 0.00
CA TYR A 201 -20.61 -2.04 0.74
C TYR A 201 -21.36 -2.39 2.02
N LEU A 202 -22.28 -1.53 2.47
CA LEU A 202 -23.05 -1.70 3.71
C LEU A 202 -24.47 -2.23 3.49
N LYS A 203 -24.78 -2.74 2.29
CA LYS A 203 -26.10 -3.26 1.92
C LYS A 203 -26.31 -4.69 2.37
N GLY A 204 -27.57 -5.11 2.48
CA GLY A 204 -27.96 -6.51 2.69
C GLY A 204 -27.85 -7.03 4.13
N TYR A 205 -27.60 -6.13 5.09
CA TYR A 205 -27.78 -6.38 6.53
C TYR A 205 -29.16 -5.92 6.98
N ASP A 206 -29.62 -6.36 8.17
CA ASP A 206 -30.87 -5.88 8.78
C ASP A 206 -30.66 -4.58 9.57
N ALA A 207 -29.47 -4.40 10.16
CA ALA A 207 -29.10 -3.20 10.89
C ALA A 207 -27.61 -2.87 10.74
N LEU A 208 -27.29 -1.57 10.82
CA LEU A 208 -25.94 -1.05 10.78
C LEU A 208 -25.60 -0.37 12.11
N LEU A 209 -24.44 -0.72 12.68
CA LEU A 209 -23.84 -0.06 13.83
C LEU A 209 -22.60 0.71 13.34
N LEU A 210 -22.74 2.01 13.16
CA LEU A 210 -21.66 2.86 12.64
C LEU A 210 -21.00 3.66 13.76
N GLN A 211 -19.67 3.62 13.82
CA GLN A 211 -18.88 4.42 14.77
C GLN A 211 -18.04 5.46 14.04
N GLU A 212 -17.67 6.53 14.75
CA GLU A 212 -16.80 7.62 14.29
C GLU A 212 -17.22 8.32 12.98
N VAL A 213 -18.53 8.52 12.79
CA VAL A 213 -19.08 9.30 11.67
C VAL A 213 -19.10 10.80 12.01
N PHE A 214 -17.93 11.37 12.32
CA PHE A 214 -17.82 12.73 12.86
C PHE A 214 -17.67 13.83 11.81
N ASP A 215 -17.43 13.48 10.55
CA ASP A 215 -17.26 14.44 9.46
C ASP A 215 -18.55 15.17 9.08
N GLY A 216 -18.45 16.44 8.69
CA GLY A 216 -19.59 17.27 8.30
C GLY A 216 -20.41 16.72 7.12
N ARG A 217 -19.82 15.86 6.29
CA ARG A 217 -20.51 15.15 5.20
C ARG A 217 -21.40 13.99 5.67
N ARG A 218 -21.44 13.70 6.98
CA ARG A 218 -22.23 12.60 7.56
C ARG A 218 -23.70 12.61 7.13
N GLU A 219 -24.31 13.80 6.99
CA GLU A 219 -25.75 13.89 6.65
C GLU A 219 -26.05 13.31 5.28
N GLY A 220 -25.25 13.65 4.25
CA GLY A 220 -25.43 13.08 2.91
C GLY A 220 -25.13 11.58 2.86
N PHE A 221 -24.16 11.13 3.66
CA PHE A 221 -23.86 9.70 3.81
C PHE A 221 -25.05 8.94 4.44
N LEU A 222 -25.58 9.43 5.56
CA LEU A 222 -26.73 8.82 6.25
C LEU A 222 -28.01 8.89 5.40
N GLN A 223 -28.25 9.98 4.67
CA GLN A 223 -29.36 10.08 3.72
C GLN A 223 -29.26 9.05 2.59
N THR A 224 -28.04 8.73 2.16
CA THR A 224 -27.83 7.69 1.14
C THR A 224 -28.13 6.30 1.71
N LEU A 225 -27.68 6.01 2.93
CA LEU A 225 -28.00 4.78 3.64
C LEU A 225 -29.51 4.65 3.93
N ALA A 226 -30.20 5.75 4.25
CA ALA A 226 -31.62 5.76 4.58
C ALA A 226 -32.54 5.27 3.46
N LYS A 227 -32.04 5.21 2.21
CA LYS A 227 -32.76 4.59 1.09
C LYS A 227 -32.96 3.08 1.28
N GLU A 228 -32.08 2.44 2.04
CA GLU A 228 -32.15 1.02 2.39
C GLU A 228 -32.48 0.81 3.87
N TYR A 229 -32.00 1.70 4.74
CA TYR A 229 -32.13 1.67 6.20
C TYR A 229 -32.94 2.88 6.72
N PRO A 230 -34.27 2.92 6.57
CA PRO A 230 -35.07 4.12 6.85
C PRO A 230 -35.18 4.51 8.34
N TYR A 231 -34.63 3.71 9.26
CA TYR A 231 -34.71 3.88 10.71
C TYR A 231 -33.32 3.98 11.34
#